data_AF-A0A937X2J2-F1
#
_entry.id   AF-A0A937X2J2-F1
#
_cell.length_a   1.000
_cell.length_b   1.000
_cell.length_c   1.000
_cell.angle_alpha   90.00
_cell.angle_beta   90.00
_cell.angle_gamma   90.00
#
_symmetry.space_group_name_H-M   'P 1'
#
loop_
_entity.id
_entity.type
_entity.pdbx_description
1 polymer ?
#
loop_
_entity_poly.entity_id
_entity_poly.type
_entity_poly.pdbx_seq_one_letter_code
_entity_poly.pdbx_strand_id
1 'polypeptide(L)'
;MREHHFSLGAGSLAIDQAELQDEWVSTDYEIGDSLIFHSLTVHQALPNVTEDRLRVSLDNRYQAVAEPIAEHMLQPHLQGHHMLTWDDVYRDWTSTELQYYWKTLPIDEMARIERWGTQSFNEALALAH
;
A
#
# COMPACT_ATOMS: atom_id res chain seq x y z
N MET A 1 -7.08 -18.06 5.04
CA MET A 1 -6.91 -16.59 4.92
C MET A 1 -7.53 -16.00 6.17
N ARG A 2 -6.86 -15.05 6.84
CA ARG A 2 -7.37 -14.46 8.09
C ARG A 2 -8.58 -13.58 7.81
N GLU A 3 -9.48 -13.48 8.79
CA GLU A 3 -10.63 -12.58 8.70
C GLU A 3 -10.17 -11.13 8.79
N HIS A 4 -10.78 -10.28 7.96
CA HIS A 4 -10.45 -8.87 7.85
C HIS A 4 -11.59 -8.05 8.42
N HIS A 5 -11.24 -7.11 9.30
CA HIS A 5 -12.16 -6.22 10.00
C HIS A 5 -11.92 -4.77 9.61
N PHE A 6 -12.96 -3.97 9.65
CA PHE A 6 -12.86 -2.53 9.53
C PHE A 6 -11.90 -1.94 10.59
N SER A 7 -11.07 -1.01 10.17
CA SER A 7 -10.21 -0.23 11.06
C SER A 7 -10.16 1.24 10.62
N LEU A 8 -9.80 2.14 11.54
CA LEU A 8 -9.50 3.55 11.22
C LEU A 8 -8.04 3.74 10.76
N GLY A 9 -7.28 2.65 10.65
CA GLY A 9 -5.87 2.68 10.27
C GLY A 9 -5.67 2.74 8.75
N ALA A 10 -4.41 2.63 8.33
CA ALA A 10 -4.04 2.59 6.92
C ALA A 10 -4.76 1.44 6.20
N GLY A 11 -5.38 1.74 5.05
CA GLY A 11 -6.11 0.75 4.26
C GLY A 11 -7.48 0.34 4.81
N SER A 12 -7.95 0.97 5.90
CA SER A 12 -9.27 0.75 6.52
C SER A 12 -9.55 -0.70 6.95
N LEU A 13 -8.50 -1.49 7.11
CA LEU A 13 -8.55 -2.92 7.38
C LEU A 13 -7.58 -3.29 8.48
N ALA A 14 -7.94 -4.30 9.27
CA ALA A 14 -7.08 -4.93 10.27
C ALA A 14 -7.45 -6.42 10.41
N ILE A 15 -6.60 -7.16 11.09
CA ILE A 15 -6.87 -8.53 11.55
C ILE A 15 -6.83 -8.55 13.08
N ASP A 16 -7.45 -9.53 13.70
CA ASP A 16 -7.39 -9.68 15.16
C ASP A 16 -5.98 -10.09 15.60
N GLN A 17 -5.39 -9.31 16.51
CA GLN A 17 -4.06 -9.57 17.06
C GLN A 17 -4.05 -10.86 17.91
N ALA A 18 -5.17 -11.25 18.50
CA ALA A 18 -5.29 -12.50 19.27
C ALA A 18 -5.07 -13.75 18.41
N GLU A 19 -5.21 -13.64 17.09
CA GLU A 19 -4.94 -14.72 16.13
C GLU A 19 -3.44 -14.85 15.77
N LEU A 20 -2.59 -13.94 16.24
CA LEU A 20 -1.16 -13.92 15.95
C LEU A 20 -0.39 -14.61 17.07
N GLN A 21 0.37 -15.63 16.71
CA GLN A 21 1.23 -16.40 17.64
C GLN A 21 2.71 -16.03 17.50
N ASP A 22 3.02 -15.07 16.62
CA ASP A 22 4.38 -14.67 16.27
C ASP A 22 4.87 -13.48 17.11
N GLU A 23 6.19 -13.29 17.12
CA GLU A 23 6.84 -12.18 17.82
C GLU A 23 6.90 -10.92 16.93
N TRP A 24 6.59 -9.77 17.54
CA TRP A 24 6.80 -8.46 16.91
C TRP A 24 8.27 -8.09 16.96
N VAL A 25 8.87 -7.83 15.80
CA VAL A 25 10.27 -7.44 15.69
C VAL A 25 10.40 -6.02 15.15
N SER A 26 11.36 -5.28 15.68
CA SER A 26 11.72 -3.93 15.23
C SER A 26 13.21 -3.67 15.41
N THR A 27 13.75 -2.76 14.62
CA THR A 27 15.12 -2.26 14.75
C THR A 27 15.16 -0.79 14.35
N ASP A 28 16.24 -0.11 14.72
CA ASP A 28 16.56 1.20 14.19
C ASP A 28 17.12 1.06 12.77
N TYR A 29 16.66 1.93 11.87
CA TYR A 29 17.08 2.01 10.47
C TYR A 29 17.80 3.33 10.24
N GLU A 30 18.86 3.28 9.43
CA GLU A 30 19.56 4.47 8.94
C GLU A 30 19.09 4.85 7.52
N ILE A 31 19.47 6.05 7.07
CA ILE A 31 19.15 6.52 5.72
C ILE A 31 19.80 5.58 4.70
N GLY A 32 18.97 4.96 3.87
CA GLY A 32 19.40 4.02 2.83
C GLY A 32 19.14 2.56 3.19
N ASP A 33 18.89 2.25 4.47
CA ASP A 33 18.43 0.92 4.84
C ASP A 33 17.05 0.63 4.25
N SER A 34 16.84 -0.64 3.89
CA SER A 34 15.62 -1.10 3.24
C SER A 34 15.09 -2.36 3.91
N LEU A 35 13.79 -2.40 4.11
CA LEU A 35 13.07 -3.58 4.57
C LEU A 35 12.21 -4.12 3.43
N ILE A 36 12.40 -5.39 3.08
CA ILE A 36 11.57 -6.12 2.12
C ILE A 36 10.91 -7.29 2.84
N PHE A 37 9.59 -7.40 2.75
CA PHE A 37 8.83 -8.48 3.35
C PHE A 37 7.73 -8.98 2.40
N HIS A 38 7.20 -10.15 2.68
CA HIS A 38 6.15 -10.78 1.88
C HIS A 38 4.83 -10.04 2.01
N SER A 39 3.98 -10.01 0.98
CA SER A 39 2.68 -9.29 1.00
C SER A 39 1.70 -9.75 2.09
N LEU A 40 1.96 -10.90 2.71
CA LEU A 40 1.17 -11.48 3.79
C LEU A 40 1.78 -11.27 5.19
N THR A 41 2.93 -10.58 5.28
CA THR A 41 3.56 -10.23 6.55
C THR A 41 2.68 -9.19 7.26
N VAL A 42 2.21 -9.57 8.45
CA VAL A 42 1.48 -8.66 9.32
C VAL A 42 2.47 -7.63 9.87
N HIS A 43 2.16 -6.36 9.71
CA HIS A 43 3.04 -5.27 10.12
C HIS A 43 2.23 -4.07 10.60
N GLN A 44 2.80 -3.29 11.52
CA GLN A 44 2.27 -2.00 11.90
C GLN A 44 3.42 -1.01 12.17
N ALA A 45 3.12 0.27 12.03
CA ALA A 45 4.03 1.33 12.43
C ALA A 45 4.08 1.48 13.96
N LEU A 46 5.28 1.63 14.52
CA LEU A 46 5.43 2.17 15.87
C LEU A 46 5.07 3.67 15.89
N PRO A 47 4.49 4.18 16.99
CA PRO A 47 4.22 5.60 17.14
C PRO A 47 5.54 6.40 17.15
N ASN A 48 5.53 7.58 16.54
CA ASN A 48 6.63 8.52 16.70
C ASN A 48 6.46 9.28 18.02
N VAL A 49 7.28 8.97 19.03
CA VAL A 49 7.21 9.58 20.37
C VAL A 49 8.22 10.71 20.58
N THR A 50 8.97 11.11 19.54
CA THR A 50 9.90 12.24 19.63
C THR A 50 9.16 13.57 19.62
N GLU A 51 9.60 14.53 20.41
CA GLU A 51 8.96 15.85 20.51
C GLU A 51 9.28 16.77 19.32
N ASP A 52 10.44 16.60 18.68
CA ASP A 52 11.02 17.57 17.74
C ASP A 52 11.47 16.98 16.39
N ARG A 53 11.05 15.74 16.06
CA ARG A 53 11.46 15.05 14.84
C ARG A 53 10.30 14.36 14.13
N LEU A 54 10.42 14.27 12.81
CA LEU A 54 9.53 13.48 11.96
C LEU A 54 10.22 12.17 11.57
N ARG A 55 9.48 11.06 11.57
CA ARG A 55 9.89 9.83 10.88
C ARG A 55 9.35 9.86 9.46
N VAL A 56 10.25 9.92 8.48
CA VAL A 56 9.90 9.91 7.05
C VAL A 56 10.37 8.61 6.42
N SER A 57 9.48 7.93 5.72
CA SER A 57 9.74 6.67 5.01
C SER A 57 8.93 6.63 3.71
N LEU A 58 9.33 5.76 2.79
CA LEU A 58 8.61 5.45 1.56
C LEU A 58 8.41 3.94 1.45
N ASP A 59 7.19 3.49 1.17
CA ASP A 59 6.85 2.09 0.94
C ASP A 59 6.37 1.85 -0.50
N ASN A 60 7.10 1.00 -1.22
CA ASN A 60 6.79 0.59 -2.60
C ASN A 60 6.42 -0.90 -2.64
N ARG A 61 5.65 -1.31 -3.65
CA ARG A 61 5.30 -2.72 -3.89
C ARG A 61 5.95 -3.17 -5.17
N TYR A 62 6.50 -4.39 -5.16
CA TYR A 62 7.16 -5.01 -6.30
C TYR A 62 6.50 -6.36 -6.57
N GLN A 63 6.30 -6.66 -7.85
CA GLN A 63 5.84 -7.97 -8.31
C GLN A 63 6.62 -8.39 -9.55
N ALA A 64 6.66 -9.68 -9.84
CA ALA A 64 7.27 -10.18 -11.06
C ALA A 64 6.46 -9.73 -12.28
N VAL A 65 7.14 -9.39 -13.38
CA VAL A 65 6.50 -8.97 -14.64
C VAL A 65 5.59 -10.07 -15.23
N ALA A 66 5.93 -11.33 -14.98
CA ALA A 66 5.16 -12.48 -15.45
C ALA A 66 3.87 -12.72 -14.65
N GLU A 67 3.68 -12.04 -13.51
CA GLU A 67 2.47 -12.16 -12.70
C GLU A 67 1.46 -11.05 -13.07
N PRO A 68 0.15 -11.35 -13.09
CA PRO A 68 -0.85 -10.35 -13.39
C PRO A 68 -0.81 -9.16 -12.42
N ILE A 69 -1.02 -7.95 -12.94
CA ILE A 69 -1.08 -6.72 -12.17
C ILE A 69 -2.49 -6.14 -12.21
N ALA A 70 -3.00 -5.73 -11.05
CA ALA A 70 -4.28 -5.06 -11.02
C ALA A 70 -4.18 -3.67 -11.66
N GLU A 71 -5.10 -3.30 -12.55
CA GLU A 71 -5.06 -2.08 -13.37
C GLU A 71 -4.79 -0.79 -12.55
N HIS A 72 -5.37 -0.72 -11.34
CA HIS A 72 -5.21 0.43 -10.43
C HIS A 72 -3.80 0.56 -9.85
N MET A 73 -2.98 -0.50 -9.86
CA MET A 73 -1.58 -0.46 -9.41
C MET A 73 -0.68 0.22 -10.44
N LEU A 74 -1.15 0.42 -11.68
CA LEU A 74 -0.46 1.16 -12.74
C LEU A 74 -0.82 2.66 -12.73
N GLN A 75 -1.50 3.13 -11.69
CA GLN A 75 -2.01 4.49 -11.56
C GLN A 75 -1.33 5.18 -10.36
N PRO A 76 -1.32 6.53 -10.30
CA PRO A 76 -0.73 7.23 -9.16
C PRO A 76 -1.35 6.80 -7.82
N HIS A 77 -0.54 6.75 -6.77
CA HIS A 77 -0.96 6.24 -5.46
C HIS A 77 -2.17 7.00 -4.92
N LEU A 78 -3.25 6.29 -4.53
CA LEU A 78 -4.56 6.80 -4.10
C LEU A 78 -5.46 7.34 -5.22
N GLN A 79 -5.21 6.97 -6.48
CA GLN A 79 -6.12 7.29 -7.58
C GLN A 79 -7.56 6.89 -7.21
N GLY A 80 -8.51 7.82 -7.38
CA GLY A 80 -9.91 7.67 -6.95
C GLY A 80 -10.23 8.39 -5.63
N HIS A 81 -9.23 8.71 -4.80
CA HIS A 81 -9.38 9.60 -3.63
C HIS A 81 -8.86 11.01 -3.88
N HIS A 82 -8.03 11.18 -4.90
CA HIS A 82 -7.49 12.47 -5.32
C HIS A 82 -7.25 12.45 -6.85
N MET A 83 -7.11 13.63 -7.45
CA MET A 83 -7.09 13.80 -8.91
C MET A 83 -5.69 13.86 -9.52
N LEU A 84 -4.67 13.26 -8.89
CA LEU A 84 -3.33 13.23 -9.48
C LEU A 84 -3.31 12.27 -10.66
N THR A 85 -2.89 12.77 -11.83
CA THR A 85 -2.69 11.95 -13.03
C THR A 85 -1.21 11.71 -13.28
N TRP A 86 -0.87 10.75 -14.14
CA TRP A 86 0.50 10.59 -14.60
C TRP A 86 1.02 11.80 -15.36
N ASP A 87 0.16 12.48 -16.13
CA ASP A 87 0.53 13.71 -16.83
C ASP A 87 0.90 14.83 -15.83
N ASP A 88 0.24 14.89 -14.68
CA ASP A 88 0.63 15.81 -13.60
C ASP A 88 1.99 15.44 -13.00
N VAL A 89 2.22 14.15 -12.74
CA VAL A 89 3.50 13.65 -12.21
C VAL A 89 4.66 13.97 -13.15
N TYR A 90 4.44 13.83 -14.45
CA TYR A 90 5.47 13.99 -15.48
C TYR A 90 5.66 15.43 -15.97
N ARG A 91 4.77 16.36 -15.58
CA ARG A 91 4.70 17.73 -16.11
C ARG A 91 6.05 18.45 -16.19
N ASP A 92 6.84 18.35 -15.12
CA ASP A 92 8.10 19.08 -14.96
C ASP A 92 9.33 18.16 -15.07
N TRP A 93 9.16 16.92 -15.53
CA TRP A 93 10.28 16.01 -15.75
C TRP A 93 11.13 16.47 -16.92
N THR A 94 12.45 16.48 -16.73
CA THR A 94 13.40 16.85 -17.78
C THR A 94 13.68 15.72 -18.78
N SER A 95 13.22 14.51 -18.50
CA SER A 95 13.38 13.31 -19.34
C SER A 95 12.05 12.56 -19.47
N THR A 96 11.85 11.98 -20.65
CA THR A 96 10.70 11.11 -20.95
C THR A 96 11.04 9.62 -20.88
N GLU A 97 12.31 9.25 -20.64
CA GLU A 97 12.81 7.87 -20.72
C GLU A 97 12.00 6.88 -19.87
N LEU A 98 11.61 7.28 -18.67
CA LEU A 98 10.88 6.45 -17.72
C LEU A 98 9.37 6.74 -17.69
N GLN A 99 8.89 7.69 -18.49
CA GLN A 99 7.46 7.99 -18.52
C GLN A 99 6.71 6.81 -19.12
N TYR A 100 5.77 6.26 -18.35
CA TYR A 100 4.96 5.11 -18.77
C TYR A 100 5.78 3.88 -19.18
N TYR A 101 6.98 3.69 -18.62
CA TYR A 101 7.92 2.62 -19.03
C TYR A 101 7.29 1.22 -19.00
N TRP A 102 6.34 0.98 -18.09
CA TRP A 102 5.67 -0.31 -17.95
C TRP A 102 4.85 -0.70 -19.18
N LYS A 103 4.43 0.26 -20.03
CA LYS A 103 3.68 -0.01 -21.27
C LYS A 103 4.48 -0.82 -22.29
N THR A 104 5.81 -0.88 -22.15
CA THR A 104 6.65 -1.71 -23.03
C THR A 104 6.94 -3.09 -22.45
N LEU A 105 6.53 -3.34 -21.20
CA LEU A 105 6.72 -4.64 -20.55
C LEU A 105 5.57 -5.58 -20.94
N PRO A 106 5.81 -6.90 -21.01
CA PRO A 106 4.77 -7.89 -21.28
C PRO A 106 3.94 -8.17 -20.02
N ILE A 107 3.27 -7.15 -19.50
CA ILE A 107 2.41 -7.25 -18.31
C ILE A 107 1.02 -7.77 -18.68
N ASP A 108 0.49 -8.64 -17.82
CA ASP A 108 -0.91 -9.07 -17.87
C ASP A 108 -1.72 -8.19 -16.90
N GLU A 109 -2.67 -7.41 -17.41
CA GLU A 109 -3.49 -6.52 -16.59
C GLU A 109 -4.79 -7.22 -16.18
N MET A 110 -5.15 -7.12 -14.90
CA MET A 110 -6.41 -7.64 -14.37
C MET A 110 -7.22 -6.56 -13.67
N ALA A 111 -8.54 -6.76 -13.61
CA ALA A 111 -9.44 -5.86 -12.90
C ALA A 111 -9.12 -5.80 -11.40
N ARG A 112 -9.36 -4.63 -10.79
CA ARG A 112 -9.26 -4.49 -9.33
C ARG A 112 -10.22 -5.43 -8.60
N ILE A 113 -9.71 -6.09 -7.56
CA ILE A 113 -10.55 -6.86 -6.63
C ILE A 113 -11.06 -5.91 -5.54
N GLU A 114 -12.37 -5.76 -5.44
CA GLU A 114 -13.01 -4.83 -4.49
C GLU A 114 -13.52 -5.48 -3.20
N ARG A 115 -13.58 -6.83 -3.16
CA ARG A 115 -14.20 -7.62 -2.10
C ARG A 115 -13.91 -7.11 -0.69
N TRP A 116 -12.64 -6.88 -0.36
CA TRP A 116 -12.21 -6.49 0.98
C TRP A 116 -12.61 -5.06 1.33
N GLY A 117 -12.55 -4.14 0.36
CA GLY A 117 -13.01 -2.77 0.55
C GLY A 117 -14.53 -2.68 0.74
N THR A 118 -15.29 -3.51 0.02
CA THR A 118 -16.75 -3.60 0.22
C THR A 118 -17.07 -4.18 1.60
N GLN A 119 -16.37 -5.23 2.03
CA GLN A 119 -16.55 -5.83 3.35
C GLN A 119 -16.29 -4.81 4.47
N SER A 120 -15.14 -4.12 4.43
CA SER A 120 -14.78 -3.12 5.44
C SER A 120 -15.75 -1.95 5.49
N PHE A 121 -16.23 -1.49 4.34
CA PHE A 121 -17.20 -0.40 4.27
C PHE A 121 -18.54 -0.78 4.90
N ASN A 122 -19.04 -1.99 4.63
CA ASN A 122 -20.28 -2.47 5.22
C ASN A 122 -20.18 -2.63 6.75
N GLU A 123 -19.05 -3.13 7.25
CA GLU A 123 -18.80 -3.22 8.70
C GLU A 123 -18.71 -1.84 9.34
N ALA A 124 -18.03 -0.88 8.69
CA ALA A 124 -17.98 0.52 9.14
C ALA A 124 -19.38 1.14 9.28
N LEU A 125 -20.26 0.91 8.31
CA LEU A 125 -21.65 1.38 8.36
C LEU A 125 -22.42 0.74 9.52
N ALA A 126 -22.24 -0.55 9.76
CA ALA A 126 -22.90 -1.25 10.86
C ALA A 126 -22.48 -0.72 12.24
N LEU A 127 -21.21 -0.32 12.39
CA LEU A 127 -20.66 0.24 13.63
C LEU A 127 -21.02 1.72 13.87
N ALA A 128 -21.52 2.42 12.84
CA ALA A 128 -21.91 3.83 12.92
C ALA A 128 -23.37 4.05 13.43
N HIS A 129 -24.12 2.97 13.66
CA HIS A 129 -25.49 2.96 14.18
C HIS A 129 -25.54 2.65 15.67
#